data_AF-A0AAV6FNF3-F1
#
_entry.id   AF-A0AAV6FNF3-F1
#
_cell.length_a   1.000
_cell.length_b   1.000
_cell.length_c   1.000
_cell.angle_alpha   90.00
_cell.angle_beta   90.00
_cell.angle_gamma   90.00
#
_symmetry.space_group_name_H-M   'P 1'
#
loop_
_entity.id
_entity.type
_entity.pdbx_description
1 polymer ?
#
loop_
_entity_poly.entity_id
_entity_poly.type
_entity_poly.pdbx_seq_one_letter_code
_entity_poly.pdbx_strand_id
1 'polypeptide(L)'
;MEKHKVLERLLEELQRFLKLLDAEKLSGNATVQKSLLTDLLQSYTSNGSCGDEEYIYMNKVIVGNSKGPTDRDHRVETEANGKYAPGPQKSLPELPPPRSVSSHRPVT
;
A
#
# COMPACT_ATOMS: atom_id res chain seq x y z
N MET A 1 -17.64 -4.41 -4.23
CA MET A 1 -18.21 -3.17 -3.66
C MET A 1 -19.33 -3.42 -2.66
N GLU A 2 -20.24 -4.37 -2.85
CA GLU A 2 -21.35 -4.61 -1.90
C GLU A 2 -20.88 -5.08 -0.52
N LYS A 3 -19.93 -6.02 -0.47
CA LYS A 3 -19.34 -6.51 0.80
C LYS A 3 -18.72 -5.38 1.66
N HIS A 4 -18.16 -4.37 1.01
CA HIS A 4 -17.58 -3.21 1.70
C HIS A 4 -18.68 -2.36 2.34
N LYS A 5 -19.77 -2.09 1.61
CA LYS A 5 -20.94 -1.38 2.16
C LYS A 5 -21.58 -2.12 3.33
N VAL A 6 -21.66 -3.46 3.25
CA VAL A 6 -22.18 -4.28 4.36
C VAL A 6 -21.27 -4.18 5.58
N LEU A 7 -19.95 -4.18 5.39
CA LEU A 7 -18.99 -4.02 6.48
C LEU A 7 -19.10 -2.63 7.14
N GLU A 8 -19.17 -1.55 6.37
CA GLU A 8 -19.37 -0.20 6.90
C GLU A 8 -20.64 -0.12 7.76
N ARG A 9 -21.75 -0.65 7.25
CA ARG A 9 -23.01 -0.73 8.01
C ARG A 9 -22.88 -1.54 9.29
N LEU A 10 -22.17 -2.67 9.26
CA LEU A 10 -21.94 -3.49 10.44
C LEU A 10 -21.14 -2.74 11.51
N LEU A 11 -20.12 -1.98 11.10
CA LEU A 11 -19.27 -1.20 12.01
C LEU A 11 -20.04 -0.03 12.62
N GLU A 12 -20.88 0.66 11.85
CA GLU A 12 -21.80 1.68 12.34
C GLU A 12 -22.75 1.12 13.41
N GLU A 13 -23.41 0.00 13.12
CA GLU A 13 -24.35 -0.63 14.05
C GLU A 13 -23.65 -1.17 15.30
N LEU A 14 -22.43 -1.71 15.16
CA LEU A 14 -21.61 -2.12 16.30
C LEU A 14 -21.27 -0.93 17.19
N GLN A 15 -20.87 0.22 16.62
CA GLN A 15 -20.59 1.43 17.39
C GLN A 15 -21.82 1.88 18.18
N ARG A 16 -23.00 1.84 17.54
CA ARG A 16 -24.27 2.21 18.17
C ARG A 16 -24.64 1.26 19.30
N PHE A 17 -24.44 -0.04 19.10
CA PHE A 17 -24.68 -1.06 20.12
C PHE A 17 -23.77 -0.88 21.33
N LEU A 18 -22.46 -0.64 21.13
CA LEU A 18 -21.52 -0.39 22.22
C LEU A 18 -21.92 0.84 23.06
N LYS A 19 -22.44 1.90 22.42
CA LYS A 19 -23.01 3.06 23.11
C LYS A 19 -24.28 2.74 23.87
N LEU A 20 -25.16 1.91 23.33
CA LEU A 20 -26.37 1.47 24.04
C LEU A 20 -26.01 0.75 25.35
N LEU A 21 -24.95 -0.05 25.33
CA LEU A 21 -24.44 -0.72 26.52
C LEU A 21 -23.89 0.24 27.60
N ASP A 22 -23.74 1.55 27.35
CA ASP A 22 -23.36 2.53 28.39
C ASP A 22 -24.51 2.76 29.38
N ALA A 23 -25.76 2.56 28.95
CA ALA A 23 -26.94 2.72 29.79
C ALA A 23 -27.27 1.45 30.60
N GLU A 24 -26.60 0.33 30.31
CA GLU A 24 -26.91 -0.98 30.87
C GLU A 24 -26.00 -1.35 32.05
N LYS A 25 -26.53 -2.15 32.99
CA LYS A 25 -25.71 -2.73 34.08
C LYS A 25 -24.96 -3.95 33.60
N LEU A 26 -23.76 -3.73 33.07
CA LEU A 26 -22.87 -4.79 32.62
C LEU A 26 -22.18 -5.50 33.79
N SER A 27 -21.93 -6.80 33.64
CA SER A 27 -21.00 -7.51 34.51
C SER A 27 -19.57 -7.02 34.27
N GLY A 28 -18.66 -7.21 35.24
CA GLY A 28 -17.26 -6.77 35.10
C GLY A 28 -16.59 -7.31 33.83
N ASN A 29 -16.80 -8.59 33.51
CA ASN A 29 -16.29 -9.20 32.28
C ASN A 29 -16.87 -8.54 31.02
N ALA A 30 -18.17 -8.22 31.02
CA ALA A 30 -18.82 -7.58 29.89
C ALA A 30 -18.30 -6.14 29.68
N THR A 31 -18.00 -5.41 30.75
CA THR A 31 -17.37 -4.08 30.67
C THR A 31 -15.99 -4.14 30.03
N VAL A 32 -15.16 -5.12 30.41
CA VAL A 32 -13.83 -5.31 29.80
C VAL A 32 -13.92 -5.69 28.32
N GLN A 33 -14.86 -6.56 27.96
CA GLN A 33 -15.08 -6.93 26.55
C GLN A 33 -15.57 -5.75 25.73
N LYS A 34 -16.48 -4.95 26.29
CA LYS A 34 -16.97 -3.73 25.65
C LYS A 34 -15.84 -2.72 25.41
N SER A 35 -14.96 -2.49 26.38
CA SER A 35 -13.84 -1.56 26.21
C SER A 35 -12.90 -2.04 25.10
N LEU A 36 -12.55 -3.33 25.11
CA LEU A 36 -11.72 -3.95 24.06
C LEU A 36 -12.32 -3.76 22.66
N LEU A 37 -13.63 -4.01 22.51
CA LEU A 37 -14.33 -3.83 21.23
C LEU A 37 -14.38 -2.36 20.79
N THR A 38 -14.52 -1.44 21.75
CA THR A 38 -14.51 0.00 21.50
C THR A 38 -13.14 0.44 20.97
N ASP A 39 -12.06 0.00 21.63
CA ASP A 39 -10.69 0.32 21.22
C ASP A 39 -10.38 -0.24 19.82
N LEU A 40 -10.81 -1.48 19.55
CA LEU A 40 -10.64 -2.10 18.23
C LEU A 40 -11.38 -1.33 17.14
N LEU A 41 -12.63 -0.94 17.39
CA LEU A 41 -13.43 -0.18 16.42
C LEU A 41 -12.83 1.22 16.17
N GLN A 42 -12.30 1.85 17.20
CA GLN A 42 -11.60 3.12 17.08
C GLN A 42 -10.31 2.98 16.26
N SER A 43 -9.54 1.91 16.47
CA SER A 43 -8.33 1.63 15.69
C SER A 43 -8.62 1.39 14.20
N TYR A 44 -9.74 0.74 13.90
CA TYR A 44 -10.16 0.52 12.52
C TYR A 44 -10.57 1.84 11.85
N THR A 45 -11.34 2.67 12.55
CA THR A 45 -11.80 3.97 12.01
C THR A 45 -10.68 5.01 11.90
N SER A 46 -9.70 5.00 12.81
CA SER A 46 -8.51 5.87 12.69
C SER A 46 -7.63 5.49 11.50
N ASN A 47 -7.52 4.19 11.21
CA ASN A 47 -6.70 3.70 10.11
C ASN A 47 -7.44 3.70 8.77
N GLY A 48 -8.77 3.66 8.79
CA GLY A 48 -9.63 3.64 7.60
C GLY A 48 -9.76 5.00 6.88
N SER A 49 -9.30 6.11 7.49
CA SER A 49 -9.32 7.45 6.89
C SER A 49 -8.00 7.86 6.21
N CYS A 50 -7.09 6.92 5.98
CA CYS A 50 -6.04 7.06 4.97
C CYS A 50 -6.55 6.26 3.76
N GLY A 51 -7.51 6.79 3.00
CA GLY A 51 -7.15 7.80 2.01
C GLY A 51 -6.23 7.12 1.01
N ASP A 52 -6.83 6.26 0.20
CA ASP A 52 -6.32 5.67 -1.03
C ASP A 52 -4.82 5.38 -1.00
N GLU A 53 -4.47 4.14 -0.66
CA GLU A 53 -3.24 3.50 -1.11
C GLU A 53 -3.19 3.57 -2.64
N GLU A 54 -2.81 4.74 -3.17
CA GLU A 54 -2.47 4.99 -4.55
C GLU A 54 -1.18 4.22 -4.80
N TYR A 55 -1.34 2.94 -5.16
CA TYR A 55 -0.26 2.13 -5.65
C TYR A 55 0.22 2.74 -6.97
N ILE A 56 1.24 3.60 -6.92
CA ILE A 56 1.93 4.07 -8.10
C ILE A 56 2.65 2.85 -8.69
N TYR A 57 2.03 2.22 -9.68
CA TYR A 57 2.66 1.14 -10.45
C TYR A 57 3.80 1.74 -11.26
N MET A 58 5.01 1.65 -10.73
CA MET A 58 6.20 1.97 -11.51
C MET A 58 6.37 0.89 -12.57
N ASN A 59 6.32 1.30 -13.84
CA ASN A 59 6.74 0.44 -14.94
C ASN A 59 8.17 -0.05 -14.63
N LYS A 60 8.33 -1.37 -14.56
CA LYS A 60 9.67 -1.96 -14.55
C LYS A 60 10.30 -1.62 -15.91
N VAL A 61 11.20 -0.65 -15.94
CA VAL A 61 11.92 -0.28 -17.17
C VAL A 61 12.76 -1.50 -17.58
N ILE A 62 12.27 -2.27 -18.55
CA ILE A 62 13.11 -3.21 -19.28
C ILE A 62 13.97 -2.33 -20.19
N VAL A 63 15.22 -2.09 -19.79
CA VAL A 63 16.20 -1.44 -20.67
C VAL A 63 16.55 -2.42 -21.78
N GLY A 64 15.69 -2.47 -22.79
CA GLY A 64 15.96 -3.16 -24.04
C GLY A 64 16.86 -2.27 -24.90
N ASN A 65 18.18 -2.41 -24.77
CA ASN A 65 19.06 -1.91 -25.81
C ASN A 65 19.08 -2.94 -26.95
N SER A 66 18.28 -2.65 -27.96
CA SER A 66 18.43 -3.17 -29.32
C SER A 66 19.88 -3.09 -29.79
N LYS A 67 20.51 -4.25 -30.02
CA LYS A 67 21.35 -4.56 -31.20
C LYS A 67 21.92 -5.98 -31.10
N GLY A 68 21.48 -6.86 -31.99
CA GLY A 68 22.17 -8.12 -32.32
C GLY A 68 21.25 -9.35 -32.28
N PRO A 69 21.14 -10.12 -33.37
CA PRO A 69 20.08 -11.11 -33.56
C PRO A 69 20.46 -12.44 -32.91
N THR A 70 19.58 -12.97 -32.06
CA THR A 70 19.38 -14.42 -31.95
C THR A 70 18.01 -14.69 -31.34
N ASP A 71 17.09 -15.00 -32.24
CA ASP A 71 16.06 -16.01 -32.09
C ASP A 71 16.36 -17.04 -30.96
N ARG A 72 15.55 -17.04 -29.89
CA ARG A 72 14.68 -18.19 -29.56
C ARG A 72 13.96 -18.01 -28.21
N ASP A 73 12.67 -18.30 -28.28
CA ASP A 73 11.73 -18.65 -27.23
C ASP A 73 11.34 -17.61 -26.17
N HIS A 74 10.37 -16.78 -26.58
CA HIS A 74 9.25 -16.46 -25.69
C HIS A 74 8.35 -17.70 -25.52
N ARG A 75 8.69 -18.55 -24.55
CA ARG A 75 7.70 -19.43 -23.93
C ARG A 75 7.94 -19.46 -22.42
N VAL A 76 7.50 -18.40 -21.73
CA VAL A 76 7.30 -18.50 -20.28
C VAL A 76 5.95 -19.17 -20.09
N GLU A 77 5.97 -20.50 -20.20
CA GLU A 77 4.97 -21.33 -19.57
C GLU A 77 5.04 -21.14 -18.06
N THR A 78 3.84 -21.07 -17.51
CA THR A 78 3.54 -20.92 -16.11
C THR A 78 3.84 -22.23 -15.40
N GLU A 79 5.04 -22.48 -14.87
CA GLU A 79 5.28 -23.65 -14.02
C GLU A 79 6.23 -23.37 -12.84
N ALA A 80 5.62 -23.33 -11.65
CA ALA A 80 6.03 -23.86 -10.35
C ALA A 80 7.52 -23.97 -9.95
N ASN A 81 7.80 -23.39 -8.76
CA ASN A 81 8.63 -23.94 -7.66
C ASN A 81 10.14 -24.21 -7.90
N GLY A 82 11.02 -23.42 -7.26
CA GLY A 82 12.43 -23.84 -7.08
C GLY A 82 13.44 -22.73 -6.73
N LYS A 83 13.62 -22.49 -5.41
CA LYS A 83 14.81 -21.98 -4.69
C LYS A 83 16.02 -21.46 -5.51
N TYR A 84 16.27 -20.14 -5.55
CA TYR A 84 17.62 -19.56 -5.65
C TYR A 84 17.70 -18.19 -4.93
N ALA A 85 18.67 -18.07 -4.02
CA ALA A 85 19.04 -16.87 -3.26
C ALA A 85 19.96 -15.94 -4.09
N PRO A 86 20.19 -14.67 -3.69
CA PRO A 86 20.51 -13.56 -4.60
C PRO A 86 21.99 -13.50 -5.00
N GLY A 87 22.26 -13.29 -6.30
CA GLY A 87 23.61 -13.07 -6.86
C GLY A 87 24.06 -11.59 -6.86
N PRO A 88 25.36 -11.32 -6.99
CA PRO A 88 25.99 -10.04 -6.61
C PRO A 88 25.62 -8.87 -7.54
N GLN A 89 25.09 -7.80 -6.95
CA GLN A 89 24.71 -6.55 -7.63
C GLN A 89 25.94 -5.67 -7.90
N LYS A 90 26.18 -5.25 -9.15
CA LYS A 90 27.20 -4.24 -9.46
C LYS A 90 26.61 -3.14 -10.36
N SER A 91 26.98 -1.92 -10.02
CA SER A 91 26.27 -0.62 -10.09
C SER A 91 25.93 -0.06 -11.48
N LEU A 92 24.89 0.77 -11.51
CA LEU A 92 24.43 1.53 -12.68
C LEU A 92 25.46 2.59 -13.13
N PRO A 93 25.48 2.98 -14.42
CA PRO A 93 26.37 4.03 -14.94
C PRO A 93 25.99 5.41 -14.40
N GLU A 94 26.99 6.29 -14.34
CA GLU A 94 26.87 7.63 -13.76
C GLU A 94 26.05 8.57 -14.66
N LEU A 95 25.25 9.42 -14.01
CA LEU A 95 24.31 10.33 -14.68
C LEU A 95 24.98 11.64 -15.12
N PRO A 96 24.44 12.30 -16.16
CA PRO A 96 25.04 13.52 -16.69
C PRO A 96 24.88 14.72 -15.74
N PRO A 97 25.74 15.77 -15.88
CA PRO A 97 25.78 16.88 -14.94
C PRO A 97 24.50 17.73 -14.96
N PRO A 98 24.06 18.26 -13.80
CA PRO A 98 22.91 19.15 -13.73
C PRO A 98 23.19 20.46 -14.49
N ARG A 99 22.20 20.92 -15.27
CA ARG A 99 22.32 22.20 -16.02
C ARG A 99 22.22 23.36 -15.04
N SER A 100 23.25 24.20 -14.99
CA SER A 100 23.24 25.46 -14.25
C SER A 100 22.30 26.47 -14.93
N VAL A 101 21.29 26.91 -14.18
CA VAL A 101 20.43 28.04 -14.57
C VAL A 101 21.22 29.34 -14.38
N SER A 102 21.66 29.97 -15.47
CA SER A 102 22.18 31.34 -15.41
C SER A 102 20.99 32.30 -15.32
N SER A 103 20.76 32.79 -14.11
CA SER A 103 19.83 33.89 -13.84
C SER A 103 20.28 35.16 -14.58
N HIS A 104 19.32 35.84 -15.19
CA HIS A 104 19.45 37.10 -15.92
C HIS A 104 20.25 38.20 -15.19
N ARG A 105 21.06 38.96 -15.93
CA ARG A 105 20.97 40.44 -15.99
C ARG A 105 21.87 41.07 -17.06
N PRO A 106 21.36 42.01 -17.87
CA PRO A 106 22.16 42.93 -18.68
C PRO A 106 22.17 44.35 -18.06
N VAL A 107 23.35 44.92 -17.78
CA VAL A 107 23.66 46.36 -17.64
C VAL A 107 25.19 46.44 -17.61
N THR A 108 25.93 47.32 -18.29
CA THR A 108 25.71 48.67 -18.87
C THR A 108 26.47 48.80 -20.19
#